data_AF-A0ABD2PEQ9-F1
#
_entry.id   AF-A0ABD2PEQ9-F1
#
_cell.length_a   1.000
_cell.length_b   1.000
_cell.length_c   1.000
_cell.angle_alpha   90.00
_cell.angle_beta   90.00
_cell.angle_gamma   90.00
#
_symmetry.space_group_name_H-M   'P 1'
#
loop_
_entity.id
_entity.type
_entity.pdbx_description
1 polymer ?
#
loop_
_entity_poly.entity_id
_entity_poly.type
_entity_poly.pdbx_seq_one_letter_code
_entity_poly.pdbx_strand_id
1 'polypeptide(L)'
;MESGENPEECAVREVFEENYLDHHVTKTPSMPSCRMEKFAKTMFMAIPSVCNEIENLPAFLREWRKYKLTIPTYAAIFISQDNSHVLIVQRYSGNWSFPRGKMESGENPEECAVREVFKEVGLDISNLIKSEEYIENKREEKYSTL
;
A
#
# COMPACT_ATOMS: atom_id res chain seq x y z
N MET A 1 21.64 -12.87 4.25
CA MET A 1 21.29 -12.43 5.61
C MET A 1 19.95 -11.76 5.49
N GLU A 2 18.97 -12.30 6.22
CA GLU A 2 17.54 -12.12 6.05
C GLU A 2 17.14 -10.65 6.08
N SER A 3 16.57 -10.15 4.98
CA SER A 3 15.78 -8.92 4.97
C SER A 3 14.43 -9.22 5.60
N GLY A 4 14.43 -9.51 6.90
CA GLY A 4 13.21 -9.53 7.69
C GLY A 4 12.68 -8.10 7.74
N GLU A 5 11.50 -7.87 7.15
CA GLU A 5 10.72 -6.67 7.40
C GLU A 5 10.70 -6.41 8.92
N ASN A 6 11.04 -5.19 9.35
CA ASN A 6 10.81 -4.81 10.74
C ASN A 6 9.28 -4.80 10.96
N PRO A 7 8.72 -5.63 11.86
CA PRO A 7 7.29 -5.70 12.10
C PRO A 7 6.66 -4.35 12.46
N GLU A 8 7.43 -3.45 13.07
CA GLU A 8 7.00 -2.10 13.44
C GLU A 8 6.83 -1.20 12.21
N GLU A 9 7.66 -1.39 11.17
CA GLU A 9 7.54 -0.70 9.88
C GLU A 9 6.31 -1.14 9.09
N CYS A 10 5.91 -2.42 9.25
CA CYS A 10 4.71 -2.98 8.63
C CYS A 10 3.43 -2.52 9.36
N ALA A 11 3.47 -2.40 10.69
CA ALA A 11 2.32 -1.91 11.48
C ALA A 11 1.97 -0.44 11.18
N VAL A 12 2.96 0.44 11.03
CA VAL A 12 2.72 1.87 10.72
C VAL A 12 2.10 2.05 9.33
N ARG A 13 2.46 1.18 8.37
CA ARG A 13 1.93 1.10 7.00
C ARG A 13 0.42 0.84 6.98
N GLU A 14 0.01 -0.27 7.58
CA GLU A 14 -1.38 -0.75 7.60
C GLU A 14 -2.29 0.22 8.35
N VAL A 15 -1.78 0.82 9.43
CA VAL A 15 -2.59 1.73 10.25
C VAL A 15 -2.83 3.07 9.53
N PHE A 16 -1.85 3.62 8.81
CA PHE A 16 -2.04 4.93 8.16
C PHE A 16 -2.70 4.86 6.78
N GLU A 17 -2.12 4.09 5.86
CA GLU A 17 -2.56 4.11 4.47
C GLU A 17 -3.84 3.28 4.31
N GLU A 18 -3.88 2.09 4.90
CA GLU A 18 -4.99 1.13 4.69
C GLU A 18 -6.19 1.40 5.61
N ASN A 19 -6.00 2.01 6.79
CA ASN A 19 -7.08 2.30 7.74
C ASN A 19 -7.39 3.80 7.92
N TYR A 20 -6.41 4.66 8.16
CA TYR A 20 -6.71 6.05 8.54
C TYR A 20 -7.27 6.89 7.38
N LEU A 21 -6.60 6.89 6.23
CA LEU A 21 -6.99 7.75 5.09
C LEU A 21 -8.22 7.25 4.34
N ASP A 22 -8.23 5.97 3.94
CA ASP A 22 -9.30 5.44 3.08
C ASP A 22 -10.55 4.98 3.87
N HIS A 23 -10.42 4.56 5.14
CA HIS A 23 -11.55 4.07 5.94
C HIS A 23 -12.09 5.07 6.96
N HIS A 24 -11.23 5.80 7.70
CA HIS A 24 -11.67 6.64 8.81
C HIS A 24 -11.98 8.10 8.44
N VAL A 25 -11.15 8.74 7.60
CA VAL A 25 -11.39 10.13 7.16
C VAL A 25 -12.60 10.23 6.23
N THR A 26 -12.80 9.24 5.36
CA THR A 26 -13.96 9.16 4.44
C THR A 26 -15.29 8.96 5.17
N LYS A 27 -15.28 8.24 6.31
CA LYS A 27 -16.49 7.92 7.10
C LYS A 27 -16.77 8.89 8.25
N THR A 28 -15.79 9.72 8.65
CA THR A 28 -15.91 10.61 9.81
C THR A 28 -15.43 12.04 9.48
N PRO A 29 -16.32 12.92 8.97
CA PRO A 29 -15.95 14.26 8.48
C PRO A 29 -15.35 15.21 9.52
N SER A 30 -15.49 14.91 10.81
CA SER A 30 -14.98 15.72 11.92
C SER A 30 -13.49 15.51 12.22
N MET A 31 -12.84 14.54 11.58
CA MET A 31 -11.42 14.24 11.82
C MET A 31 -10.51 15.12 10.95
N PRO A 32 -9.40 15.65 11.51
CA PRO A 32 -8.46 16.45 10.74
C PRO A 32 -7.74 15.58 9.71
N SER A 33 -7.89 15.91 8.43
CA SER A 33 -6.95 15.48 7.39
C SER A 33 -5.54 15.89 7.81
N CYS A 34 -4.61 14.93 7.86
CA CYS A 34 -3.23 15.20 8.24
C CYS A 34 -2.26 14.47 7.31
N ARG A 35 -1.11 15.11 7.04
CA ARG A 35 -0.03 14.49 6.28
C ARG A 35 0.58 13.33 7.09
N MET A 36 1.09 12.31 6.40
CA MET A 36 1.79 11.14 6.96
C MET A 36 2.72 11.51 8.13
N GLU A 37 3.54 12.55 7.99
CA GLU A 37 4.48 12.97 9.06
C GLU A 37 3.77 13.40 10.35
N LYS A 38 2.66 14.12 10.23
CA LYS A 38 1.87 14.55 11.39
C LYS A 38 1.13 13.37 12.02
N PHE A 39 0.60 12.46 11.19
CA PHE A 39 -0.02 11.24 11.68
C PHE A 39 0.97 10.35 12.42
N ALA A 40 2.09 10.03 11.77
CA ALA A 40 3.16 9.22 12.33
C ALA A 40 3.60 9.81 13.67
N LYS A 41 3.90 11.11 13.72
CA LYS A 41 4.25 11.79 14.97
C LYS A 41 3.18 11.65 16.06
N THR A 42 1.90 11.75 15.70
CA THR A 42 0.78 11.64 16.66
C THR A 42 0.63 10.22 17.19
N MET A 43 0.66 9.22 16.31
CA MET A 43 0.63 7.80 16.67
C MET A 43 1.81 7.43 17.56
N PHE A 44 3.01 7.88 17.18
CA PHE A 44 4.22 7.61 17.92
C PHE A 44 4.20 8.27 19.33
N MET A 45 3.70 9.49 19.44
CA MET A 45 3.50 10.12 20.76
C MET A 45 2.45 9.39 21.63
N ALA A 46 1.44 8.77 21.02
CA ALA A 46 0.40 8.04 21.73
C ALA A 46 0.83 6.64 22.19
N ILE A 47 1.85 6.04 21.56
CA ILE A 47 2.34 4.69 21.87
C ILE A 47 3.86 4.73 22.11
N PRO A 48 4.32 5.17 23.30
CA PRO A 48 5.74 5.37 23.59
C PRO A 48 6.61 4.12 23.41
N SER A 49 6.05 2.93 23.65
CA SER A 49 6.76 1.66 23.49
C SER A 49 7.17 1.33 22.06
N VAL A 50 6.48 1.88 21.06
CA VAL A 50 6.79 1.70 19.63
C VAL A 50 7.88 2.69 19.16
N CYS A 51 8.23 3.69 19.99
CA CYS A 51 8.97 4.88 19.54
C CYS A 51 10.31 5.07 20.19
N ASN A 52 10.60 4.33 21.26
CA ASN A 52 11.82 4.50 22.03
C ASN A 52 13.09 4.25 21.19
N GLU A 53 12.96 3.67 19.99
CA GLU A 53 14.06 3.37 19.07
C GLU A 53 14.19 4.38 17.91
N ILE A 54 13.22 5.29 17.70
CA ILE A 54 13.22 6.22 16.55
C ILE A 54 13.75 7.60 16.97
N GLU A 55 15.07 7.77 16.92
CA GLU A 55 15.74 9.03 17.28
C GLU A 55 15.46 10.17 16.26
N ASN A 56 15.30 9.83 14.98
CA ASN A 56 15.08 10.81 13.90
C ASN A 56 13.93 10.39 12.96
N LEU A 57 12.70 10.78 13.33
CA LEU A 57 11.49 10.46 12.59
C LEU A 57 11.51 10.93 11.12
N PRO A 58 11.93 12.16 10.76
CA PRO A 58 12.02 12.56 9.34
C PRO A 58 12.99 11.70 8.52
N ALA A 59 14.15 11.34 9.08
CA ALA A 59 15.11 10.47 8.40
C ALA A 59 14.56 9.06 8.22
N PHE A 60 13.96 8.50 9.28
CA PHE A 60 13.28 7.21 9.25
C PHE A 60 12.19 7.17 8.17
N LEU A 61 11.26 8.15 8.16
CA LEU A 61 10.19 8.22 7.17
C LEU A 61 10.72 8.31 5.74
N ARG A 62 11.87 8.98 5.52
CA ARG A 62 12.50 9.05 4.21
C ARG A 62 13.07 7.70 3.77
N GLU A 63 13.82 7.02 4.63
CA GLU A 63 14.37 5.70 4.31
C GLU A 63 13.26 4.66 4.12
N TRP A 64 12.24 4.69 4.98
CA TRP A 64 11.06 3.85 4.84
C TRP A 64 10.31 4.09 3.52
N ARG A 65 10.15 5.35 3.08
CA ARG A 65 9.59 5.67 1.76
C ARG A 65 10.42 5.07 0.62
N LYS A 66 11.75 5.11 0.71
CA LYS A 66 12.64 4.50 -0.30
C LYS A 66 12.49 2.98 -0.31
N TYR A 67 12.53 2.33 0.86
CA TYR A 67 12.29 0.90 0.99
C TYR A 67 10.93 0.51 0.39
N LYS A 68 9.87 1.25 0.69
CA LYS A 68 8.56 1.01 0.10
C LYS A 68 8.59 1.04 -1.43
N LEU A 69 9.40 1.88 -2.07
CA LEU A 69 9.48 1.92 -3.54
C LEU A 69 10.09 0.65 -4.15
N THR A 70 10.84 -0.15 -3.38
CA THR A 70 11.45 -1.40 -3.86
C THR A 70 10.51 -2.60 -3.78
N ILE A 71 9.45 -2.53 -2.97
CA ILE A 71 8.49 -3.62 -2.82
C ILE A 71 7.63 -3.72 -4.09
N PRO A 72 7.57 -4.89 -4.76
CA PRO A 72 6.76 -5.07 -5.95
C PRO A 72 5.27 -4.87 -5.63
N THR A 73 4.54 -4.40 -6.63
CA THR A 73 3.10 -4.14 -6.54
C THR A 73 2.39 -4.99 -7.59
N TYR A 74 1.40 -5.76 -7.16
CA TYR A 74 0.58 -6.59 -8.03
C TYR A 74 -0.85 -6.06 -8.08
N ALA A 75 -1.50 -6.28 -9.23
CA ALA A 75 -2.82 -5.73 -9.54
C ALA A 75 -3.61 -6.75 -10.35
N ALA A 76 -4.94 -6.62 -10.33
CA ALA A 76 -5.81 -7.34 -11.25
C ALA A 76 -6.52 -6.35 -12.19
N ILE A 77 -6.62 -6.71 -13.47
CA ILE A 77 -7.36 -5.94 -14.47
C ILE A 77 -8.63 -6.70 -14.80
N PHE A 78 -9.77 -6.11 -14.49
CA PHE A 78 -11.08 -6.65 -14.86
C PHE A 78 -11.52 -5.98 -16.14
N ILE A 79 -11.89 -6.81 -17.11
CA ILE A 79 -12.44 -6.38 -18.39
C ILE A 79 -13.86 -6.94 -18.47
N SER A 80 -14.83 -6.11 -18.87
CA SER A 80 -16.20 -6.57 -19.10
C SER A 80 -16.25 -7.63 -20.20
N GLN A 81 -17.26 -8.50 -20.20
CA GLN A 81 -17.37 -9.62 -21.15
C GLN A 81 -17.38 -9.18 -22.63
N ASP A 82 -17.85 -7.96 -22.90
CA ASP A 82 -17.89 -7.32 -24.20
C ASP A 82 -16.66 -6.45 -24.50
N ASN A 83 -15.65 -6.46 -23.63
CA ASN A 83 -14.41 -5.70 -23.71
C ASN A 83 -14.58 -4.17 -23.79
N SER A 84 -15.71 -3.63 -23.31
CA SER A 84 -16.02 -2.19 -23.41
C SER A 84 -15.67 -1.39 -22.16
N HIS A 85 -15.52 -2.05 -21.00
CA HIS A 85 -15.26 -1.39 -19.71
C HIS A 85 -14.16 -2.10 -18.92
N VAL A 86 -13.54 -1.33 -18.02
CA VAL A 86 -12.59 -1.84 -17.03
C VAL A 86 -12.97 -1.38 -15.62
N LEU A 87 -12.66 -2.21 -14.61
CA LEU A 87 -12.81 -1.83 -13.21
C LEU A 87 -11.59 -1.03 -12.73
N ILE A 88 -11.85 0.14 -12.15
CA ILE A 88 -10.86 0.99 -11.50
C ILE A 88 -11.40 1.46 -10.15
N VAL A 89 -10.50 1.63 -9.18
CA VAL A 89 -10.80 2.15 -7.85
C VAL A 89 -10.27 3.57 -7.73
N GLN A 90 -10.99 4.44 -7.02
CA GLN A 90 -10.55 5.79 -6.70
C GLN A 90 -9.98 5.80 -5.28
N ARG A 91 -8.73 6.22 -5.14
CA ARG A 91 -8.11 6.47 -3.83
C ARG A 91 -8.62 7.79 -3.24
N TYR A 92 -8.50 7.97 -1.92
CA TYR A 92 -8.84 9.24 -1.27
C TYR A 92 -8.15 10.46 -1.90
N SER A 93 -6.95 10.29 -2.47
CA SER A 93 -6.24 11.36 -3.18
C SER A 93 -6.90 11.81 -4.50
N GLY A 94 -8.01 11.21 -4.89
CA GLY A 94 -8.72 11.46 -6.15
C GLY A 94 -8.16 10.72 -7.36
N ASN A 95 -7.06 9.98 -7.19
CA ASN A 95 -6.42 9.22 -8.26
C ASN A 95 -7.15 7.91 -8.51
N TRP A 96 -7.33 7.59 -9.78
CA TRP A 96 -7.92 6.33 -10.22
C TRP A 96 -6.82 5.34 -10.62
N SER A 97 -6.95 4.08 -10.18
CA SER A 97 -6.04 3.00 -10.59
C SER A 97 -6.75 1.65 -10.60
N PHE A 98 -6.14 0.64 -11.22
CA PHE A 98 -6.57 -0.75 -11.01
C PHE A 98 -6.44 -1.14 -9.53
N PRO A 99 -7.28 -2.08 -9.04
CA PRO A 99 -7.13 -2.63 -7.71
C PRO A 99 -5.74 -3.24 -7.55
N ARG A 100 -4.96 -2.75 -6.58
CA ARG A 100 -3.54 -3.12 -6.47
C ARG A 100 -2.94 -2.80 -5.10
N GLY A 101 -1.95 -3.60 -4.72
CA GLY A 101 -1.14 -3.30 -3.55
C GLY A 101 0.18 -4.06 -3.51
N LYS A 102 0.87 -3.93 -2.39
CA LYS A 102 2.26 -4.37 -2.27
C LYS A 102 2.30 -5.82 -1.80
N MET A 103 3.24 -6.58 -2.35
CA MET A 103 3.47 -7.96 -1.92
C MET A 103 3.89 -8.01 -0.46
N GLU A 104 3.31 -8.96 0.28
CA GLU A 104 3.69 -9.26 1.65
C GLU A 104 4.75 -10.38 1.71
N SER A 105 5.43 -10.52 2.84
CA SER A 105 6.49 -11.53 2.99
C SER A 105 5.95 -12.96 2.83
N GLY A 106 6.60 -13.75 1.97
CA GLY A 106 6.22 -15.13 1.68
C GLY A 106 5.05 -15.29 0.70
N GLU A 107 4.45 -14.19 0.26
CA GLU A 107 3.35 -14.17 -0.69
C GLU A 107 3.85 -14.31 -2.13
N ASN A 108 3.13 -15.06 -2.96
CA ASN A 108 3.38 -15.10 -4.40
C ASN A 108 2.59 -13.99 -5.14
N PRO A 109 2.93 -13.67 -6.41
CA PRO A 109 2.27 -12.60 -7.16
C PRO A 109 0.73 -12.70 -7.24
N GLU A 110 0.19 -13.91 -7.37
CA GLU A 110 -1.24 -14.15 -7.50
C GLU A 110 -1.96 -13.98 -6.18
N GLU A 111 -1.39 -14.55 -5.10
CA GLU A 111 -1.89 -14.37 -3.74
C GLU A 111 -1.99 -12.87 -3.40
N CYS A 112 -0.96 -12.10 -3.75
CA CYS A 112 -0.96 -10.65 -3.58
C CYS A 112 -2.10 -9.98 -4.35
N ALA A 113 -2.26 -10.28 -5.64
CA ALA A 113 -3.30 -9.68 -6.46
C ALA A 113 -4.71 -10.03 -5.92
N VAL A 114 -4.94 -11.30 -5.56
CA VAL A 114 -6.21 -11.78 -4.98
C VAL A 114 -6.51 -11.06 -3.67
N ARG A 115 -5.54 -11.01 -2.74
CA ARG A 115 -5.70 -10.36 -1.43
C ARG A 115 -6.03 -8.89 -1.57
N GLU A 116 -5.31 -8.17 -2.43
CA GLU A 116 -5.50 -6.72 -2.62
C GLU A 116 -6.84 -6.41 -3.29
N VAL A 117 -7.25 -7.20 -4.28
CA VAL A 117 -8.61 -7.09 -4.87
C VAL A 117 -9.69 -7.31 -3.82
N PHE A 118 -9.52 -8.33 -2.98
CA PHE A 118 -10.49 -8.59 -1.92
C PHE A 118 -10.53 -7.44 -0.89
N LYS A 119 -9.38 -6.90 -0.49
CA LYS A 119 -9.28 -5.73 0.41
C LYS A 119 -9.98 -4.48 -0.17
N GLU A 120 -9.74 -4.15 -1.44
CA GLU A 120 -10.21 -2.89 -2.05
C GLU A 120 -11.63 -2.99 -2.65
N VAL A 121 -12.02 -4.15 -3.17
CA VAL A 121 -13.26 -4.35 -3.95
C VAL A 121 -14.21 -5.36 -3.29
N GLY A 122 -13.73 -6.21 -2.39
CA GLY A 122 -14.53 -7.25 -1.74
C GLY A 122 -14.85 -8.46 -2.62
N LEU A 123 -14.11 -8.63 -3.73
CA LEU A 123 -14.28 -9.76 -4.65
C LEU A 123 -13.17 -10.79 -4.46
N ASP A 124 -13.53 -12.05 -4.30
CA ASP A 124 -12.59 -13.16 -4.34
C ASP A 124 -12.38 -13.62 -5.78
N ILE A 125 -11.15 -13.48 -6.27
CA ILE A 125 -10.76 -13.83 -7.64
C ILE A 125 -9.80 -15.02 -7.71
N SER A 126 -9.65 -15.78 -6.62
CA SER A 126 -8.73 -16.92 -6.54
C SER A 126 -8.91 -17.92 -7.68
N ASN A 127 -10.15 -18.11 -8.14
CA ASN A 127 -10.50 -19.02 -9.23
C ASN A 127 -10.61 -18.37 -10.62
N LEU A 128 -10.35 -17.05 -10.70
CA LEU A 128 -10.52 -16.26 -11.93
C LEU A 128 -9.20 -15.71 -12.45
N ILE A 129 -8.21 -15.53 -11.58
CA ILE A 129 -6.88 -15.05 -11.96
C ILE A 129 -6.16 -16.09 -12.81
N LYS A 130 -5.41 -15.62 -13.80
CA LYS A 130 -4.57 -16.44 -14.66
C LYS A 130 -3.13 -15.96 -14.57
N SER A 131 -2.27 -16.80 -14.00
CA SER A 131 -0.87 -16.53 -13.69
C SER A 131 -0.04 -16.10 -14.90
N GLU A 132 -0.38 -16.65 -16.07
CA GLU A 132 0.33 -16.49 -17.33
C GLU A 132 -0.12 -15.27 -18.14
N GLU A 133 -1.27 -14.68 -17.82
CA GLU A 133 -1.84 -13.53 -18.53
C GLU A 133 -1.59 -12.23 -17.73
N TYR A 134 -0.36 -11.72 -17.78
CA TYR A 134 0.02 -10.49 -17.06
C TYR A 134 0.82 -9.49 -17.92
N ILE A 135 0.78 -8.23 -17.49
CA ILE A 135 1.60 -7.15 -18.01
C ILE A 135 2.54 -6.69 -16.90
N GLU A 136 3.84 -6.69 -17.18
CA GLU A 136 4.86 -6.21 -16.25
C GLU A 136 5.41 -4.86 -16.71
N ASN A 137 5.54 -3.92 -15.77
CA ASN A 137 6.23 -2.66 -16.01
C ASN A 137 7.37 -2.51 -15.00
N LYS A 138 8.60 -2.68 -15.47
CA LYS A 138 9.81 -2.43 -14.68
C LYS A 138 10.15 -0.95 -14.79
N ARG A 139 10.00 -0.21 -13.68
CA ARG A 139 10.56 1.14 -13.59
C ARG A 139 12.07 1.02 -13.41
N GLU A 140 12.84 1.51 -14.39
CA GLU A 140 14.28 1.71 -14.19
C GLU A 140 14.49 2.77 -13.09
N GLU A 141 15.30 2.44 -12.09
CA GLU A 141 15.73 3.39 -11.07
C GLU A 141 16.60 4.46 -11.72
N LYS A 142 15.99 5.57 -12.15
CA LYS A 142 16.73 6.81 -12.35
C LYS A 142 17.13 7.33 -10.97
N TYR A 143 18.27 6.89 -10.47
CA TYR A 143 18.98 7.59 -9.40
C TYR A 143 19.21 9.02 -9.87
N SER A 144 18.34 9.93 -9.43
CA SER A 144 18.52 11.35 -9.66
C SER A 144 19.74 11.79 -8.86
N THR A 145 20.89 11.83 -9.53
CA THR A 145 22.02 12.66 -9.14
C THR A 145 21.55 14.12 -9.16
N LEU A 146 21.06 14.64 -8.03
CA LEU A 146 21.05 16.05 -7.66
C LEU A 146 20.99 16.18 -6.14
#